data_AF-A0A174DGS3-F1
#
_entry.id   AF-A0A174DGS3-F1
#
_cell.length_a   1.000
_cell.length_b   1.000
_cell.length_c   1.000
_cell.angle_alpha   90.00
_cell.angle_beta   90.00
_cell.angle_gamma   90.00
#
_symmetry.space_group_name_H-M   'P 1'
#
loop_
_entity.id
_entity.type
_entity.pdbx_description
1 polymer ?
#
loop_
_entity_poly.entity_id
_entity_poly.type
_entity_poly.pdbx_seq_one_letter_code
_entity_poly.pdbx_strand_id
1 'polypeptide(L)'
;MRIMGGLTMRKEYREHVSKGITKELRTFVNEVALVNANHIFYKRKGSKQEAYCTKCKNDFVVTGLRHNEYAECPVCKKEFKCKSDGKGRKTLIHGANILVFEKSIKDEKVLVARGFTLRRSFEGDYRNVEDEYIELANYVFEERKSTMVSRGYYWGWDGYELSKWAERATIHNFTVNSLANLPYYISFKSLEEAIKGTYLKYSCYENFEGIDILKYLDFYNKYPGIEKLIKIGLGNIVKTKLDGLGVARCINWRGKDIYKMLKLSKKDYRELIKSKVAIRPITLELYQLNCKFREKDRLTLDDIKDLEYIIGTLGDAHNLRKVLRYTTIKKAYNYINKQFKNRGKGQYHSCNGVLITWGDYIEDCKKLNIDLNIESNLFPKSVYRAHQNTIKQVEYKNNLEMDNKIEKRLEKLSELTFEYKDLIIRPALNSTEIIREGKEQVICIGSYVDKYANGMTNLFFIRKKGEEEKPFFAVEISKEWRVIQVRGKRNCLETKEVKEFMEAFEIEKLNNKKKKSKVA
;
A
#
# COMPACT_ATOMS: atom_id res chain seq x y z
N MET A 1 13.65 -14.51 37.68
CA MET A 1 13.62 -15.95 37.33
C MET A 1 13.50 -16.18 35.81
N ARG A 2 14.32 -15.50 34.99
CA ARG A 2 14.24 -15.51 33.51
C ARG A 2 15.64 -15.50 32.87
N ILE A 3 16.50 -16.46 33.23
CA ILE A 3 17.83 -16.62 32.58
C ILE A 3 18.11 -18.09 32.17
N MET A 4 17.35 -19.07 32.66
CA MET A 4 17.61 -20.49 32.33
C MET A 4 17.03 -21.00 31.00
N GLY A 5 16.23 -20.21 30.26
CA GLY A 5 15.62 -20.66 29.00
C GLY A 5 16.54 -20.60 27.75
N GLY A 6 17.58 -19.76 27.76
CA GLY A 6 18.41 -19.51 26.58
C GLY A 6 19.53 -20.54 26.34
N LEU A 7 19.97 -21.26 27.36
CA LEU A 7 21.03 -22.27 27.27
C LEU A 7 20.50 -23.65 26.84
N THR A 8 19.29 -24.00 27.27
CA THR A 8 18.62 -25.28 26.95
C THR A 8 18.16 -25.32 25.49
N MET A 9 17.55 -24.24 24.99
CA MET A 9 17.11 -24.15 23.57
C MET A 9 18.27 -24.17 22.56
N ARG A 10 19.47 -23.71 22.93
CA ARG A 10 20.65 -23.74 22.03
C ARG A 10 21.09 -25.16 21.65
N LYS A 11 20.82 -26.15 22.51
CA LYS A 11 21.20 -27.55 22.24
C LYS A 11 20.27 -28.21 21.23
N GLU A 12 18.96 -28.01 21.35
CA GLU A 12 17.94 -28.70 20.56
C GLU A 12 18.06 -28.43 19.05
N TYR A 13 18.28 -27.19 18.61
CA TYR A 13 18.31 -26.88 17.18
C TYR A 13 19.57 -27.36 16.47
N ARG A 14 20.69 -27.46 17.18
CA ARG A 14 21.91 -28.05 16.61
C ARG A 14 21.83 -29.55 16.44
N GLU A 15 20.85 -30.21 17.06
CA GLU A 15 20.55 -31.62 16.81
C GLU A 15 19.93 -31.83 15.44
N HIS A 16 19.42 -30.78 14.78
CA HIS A 16 18.87 -30.91 13.44
C HIS A 16 19.94 -30.83 12.34
N VAL A 17 21.11 -30.24 12.61
CA VAL A 17 22.09 -29.81 11.60
C VAL A 17 23.25 -30.81 11.50
N SER A 18 23.66 -31.17 10.29
CA SER A 18 24.79 -32.07 10.07
C SER A 18 26.12 -31.46 10.53
N LYS A 19 26.99 -32.30 11.08
CA LYS A 19 28.35 -31.89 11.49
C LYS A 19 29.30 -32.04 10.32
N GLY A 20 29.96 -30.95 9.91
CA GLY A 20 31.02 -30.96 8.91
C GLY A 20 30.63 -30.41 7.53
N ILE A 21 31.62 -30.40 6.64
CA ILE A 21 31.52 -29.92 5.26
C ILE A 21 31.52 -31.14 4.32
N THR A 22 30.39 -31.40 3.67
CA THR A 22 30.22 -32.57 2.80
C THR A 22 30.99 -32.43 1.47
N LYS A 23 31.17 -33.55 0.76
CA LYS A 23 31.82 -33.55 -0.56
C LYS A 23 31.00 -32.74 -1.57
N GLU A 24 29.68 -32.87 -1.52
CA GLU A 24 28.72 -32.17 -2.36
C GLU A 24 28.80 -30.66 -2.14
N LEU A 25 28.92 -30.23 -0.88
CA LEU A 25 29.13 -28.82 -0.54
C LEU A 25 30.44 -28.30 -1.11
N ARG A 26 31.55 -29.05 -0.99
CA ARG A 26 32.85 -28.67 -1.57
C ARG A 26 32.79 -28.57 -3.10
N THR A 27 32.05 -29.47 -3.75
CA THR A 27 31.84 -29.42 -5.20
C THR A 27 31.06 -28.17 -5.58
N PHE A 28 29.94 -27.88 -4.91
CA PHE A 28 29.15 -26.67 -5.14
C PHE A 28 29.98 -25.39 -4.99
N VAL A 29 30.81 -25.31 -3.95
CA VAL A 29 31.72 -24.17 -3.75
C VAL A 29 32.71 -24.04 -4.91
N ASN A 30 33.36 -25.13 -5.31
CA ASN A 30 34.41 -25.10 -6.32
C ASN A 30 33.91 -24.89 -7.76
N GLU A 31 32.70 -25.35 -8.06
CA GLU A 31 32.12 -25.32 -9.40
C GLU A 31 31.17 -24.16 -9.63
N VAL A 32 30.61 -23.59 -8.56
CA VAL A 32 29.63 -22.50 -8.63
C VAL A 32 30.10 -21.27 -7.86
N ALA A 33 30.15 -21.33 -6.52
CA ALA A 33 30.29 -20.11 -5.71
C ALA A 33 31.67 -19.42 -5.86
N LEU A 34 32.74 -20.20 -6.00
CA LEU A 34 34.13 -19.75 -6.11
C LEU A 34 34.78 -20.21 -7.42
N VAL A 35 33.98 -20.45 -8.47
CA VAL A 35 34.48 -20.94 -9.77
C VAL A 35 35.51 -19.99 -10.39
N ASN A 36 35.30 -18.67 -10.24
CA ASN A 36 36.17 -17.62 -10.76
C ASN A 36 37.24 -17.15 -9.75
N ALA A 37 37.22 -17.70 -8.52
CA ALA A 37 38.21 -17.41 -7.48
C ALA A 37 39.45 -18.32 -7.63
N ASN A 38 40.03 -18.32 -8.83
CA ASN A 38 41.21 -19.11 -9.20
C ASN A 38 42.18 -18.24 -10.01
N HIS A 39 43.44 -18.62 -9.97
CA HIS A 39 44.53 -17.85 -10.58
C HIS A 39 45.53 -18.75 -11.29
N ILE A 40 46.25 -18.14 -12.23
CA ILE A 40 47.49 -18.69 -12.76
C ILE A 40 48.64 -17.96 -12.08
N PHE A 41 49.37 -18.64 -11.21
CA PHE A 41 50.58 -18.09 -10.61
C PHE A 41 51.76 -18.36 -11.52
N TYR A 42 52.67 -17.40 -11.69
CA TYR A 42 53.84 -17.61 -12.52
C TYR A 42 55.11 -16.98 -11.95
N LYS A 43 56.25 -17.62 -12.26
CA LYS A 43 57.60 -17.14 -11.99
C LYS A 43 58.41 -17.15 -13.28
N ARG A 44 59.19 -16.10 -13.52
CA ARG A 44 60.03 -15.98 -14.71
C ARG A 44 61.33 -16.78 -14.50
N LYS A 45 61.71 -17.56 -15.52
CA LYS A 45 62.96 -18.31 -15.59
C LYS A 45 63.57 -18.11 -16.98
N GLY A 46 64.39 -17.07 -17.12
CA GLY A 46 64.92 -16.62 -18.41
C GLY A 46 63.82 -16.10 -19.36
N SER A 47 63.76 -16.66 -20.57
CA SER A 47 62.75 -16.35 -21.59
C SER A 47 61.42 -17.06 -21.37
N LYS A 48 61.36 -18.07 -20.49
CA LYS A 48 60.15 -18.85 -20.17
C LYS A 48 59.58 -18.50 -18.80
N GLN A 49 58.33 -18.87 -18.57
CA GLN A 49 57.63 -18.73 -17.29
C GLN A 49 57.15 -20.10 -16.85
N GLU A 50 57.53 -20.48 -15.63
CA GLU A 50 56.94 -21.62 -14.92
C GLU A 50 55.65 -21.13 -14.28
N ALA A 51 54.53 -21.76 -14.61
CA ALA A 51 53.20 -21.36 -14.18
C ALA A 51 52.44 -22.50 -13.52
N TYR A 52 51.56 -22.16 -12.59
CA TYR A 52 50.73 -23.09 -11.82
C TYR A 52 49.28 -22.61 -11.84
N CYS A 53 48.35 -23.47 -12.25
CA CYS A 53 46.92 -23.17 -12.22
C CYS A 53 46.28 -23.68 -10.92
N THR A 54 45.68 -22.78 -10.14
CA THR A 54 45.06 -23.15 -8.85
C THR A 54 43.78 -23.96 -9.02
N LYS A 55 43.15 -23.94 -10.20
CA LYS A 55 41.93 -24.70 -10.48
C LYS A 55 42.22 -26.17 -10.75
N CYS A 56 43.12 -26.46 -11.68
CA CYS A 56 43.44 -27.84 -12.08
C CYS A 56 44.67 -28.41 -11.37
N LYS A 57 45.37 -27.58 -10.59
CA LYS A 57 46.56 -27.95 -9.80
C LYS A 57 47.72 -28.52 -10.63
N ASN A 58 47.81 -28.15 -11.91
CA ASN A 58 48.91 -28.55 -12.78
C ASN A 58 49.89 -27.40 -12.99
N ASP A 59 51.18 -27.73 -13.02
CA ASP A 59 52.24 -26.87 -13.49
C ASP A 59 52.35 -26.96 -15.02
N PHE A 60 52.76 -25.87 -15.66
CA PHE A 60 53.02 -25.79 -17.08
C PHE A 60 54.03 -24.68 -17.39
N VAL A 61 54.62 -24.72 -18.58
CA VAL A 61 55.60 -23.74 -19.04
C VAL A 61 55.02 -22.96 -20.21
N VAL A 62 55.11 -21.63 -20.14
CA VAL A 62 54.53 -20.72 -21.14
C VAL A 62 55.38 -19.45 -21.26
N THR A 63 55.07 -18.61 -22.24
CA THR A 63 55.64 -17.26 -22.40
C THR A 63 54.52 -16.23 -22.50
N GLY A 64 54.81 -14.98 -22.13
CA GLY A 64 53.88 -13.86 -22.32
C GLY A 64 52.83 -13.65 -21.23
N LEU A 65 52.85 -14.40 -20.12
CA LEU A 65 51.96 -14.11 -18.99
C LEU A 65 52.33 -12.76 -18.34
N ARG A 66 51.33 -11.94 -18.07
CA ARG A 66 51.50 -10.62 -17.46
C ARG A 66 50.67 -10.52 -16.18
N HIS A 67 51.20 -9.78 -15.22
CA HIS A 67 50.54 -9.62 -13.92
C HIS A 67 49.19 -8.91 -14.09
N ASN A 68 48.14 -9.44 -13.47
CA ASN A 68 46.75 -8.97 -13.53
C ASN A 68 46.04 -9.10 -14.89
N GLU A 69 46.70 -9.62 -15.92
CA GLU A 69 46.04 -9.99 -17.18
C GLU A 69 45.43 -11.40 -17.07
N TYR A 70 44.46 -11.68 -17.93
CA TYR A 70 43.85 -13.01 -18.03
C TYR A 70 44.60 -13.87 -19.04
N ALA A 71 44.69 -15.17 -18.76
CA ALA A 71 45.23 -16.14 -19.70
C ALA A 71 44.50 -17.48 -19.56
N GLU A 72 44.42 -18.21 -20.65
CA GLU A 72 43.89 -19.57 -20.67
C GLU A 72 44.92 -20.56 -20.12
N CYS A 73 44.50 -21.41 -19.17
CA CYS A 73 45.30 -22.53 -18.72
C CYS A 73 45.33 -23.62 -19.82
N PRO A 74 46.51 -24.06 -20.30
CA PRO A 74 46.60 -25.02 -21.39
C PRO A 74 46.08 -26.42 -21.02
N VAL A 75 45.99 -26.74 -19.72
CA VAL A 75 45.54 -28.04 -19.21
C VAL A 75 44.02 -28.09 -19.08
N CYS A 76 43.43 -27.14 -18.35
CA CYS A 76 41.97 -27.16 -18.09
C CYS A 76 41.15 -26.26 -19.01
N LYS A 77 41.80 -25.52 -19.92
CA LYS A 77 41.19 -24.62 -20.91
C LYS A 77 40.28 -23.53 -20.32
N LYS A 78 40.50 -23.21 -19.04
CA LYS A 78 39.81 -22.13 -18.34
C LYS A 78 40.71 -20.91 -18.23
N GLU A 79 40.09 -19.75 -18.38
CA GLU A 79 40.76 -18.47 -18.29
C GLU A 79 40.80 -17.96 -16.84
N PHE A 80 41.98 -17.53 -16.38
CA PHE A 80 42.16 -16.99 -15.04
C PHE A 80 43.10 -15.80 -15.02
N LYS A 81 42.91 -14.92 -14.04
CA LYS A 81 43.81 -13.78 -13.82
C LYS A 81 45.18 -14.26 -13.35
N CYS A 82 46.20 -13.85 -14.07
CA CYS A 82 47.60 -14.17 -13.83
C CYS A 82 48.18 -13.35 -12.67
N LYS A 83 48.94 -14.02 -11.80
CA LYS A 83 49.57 -13.42 -10.62
C LYS A 83 51.05 -13.79 -10.62
N SER A 84 51.92 -12.80 -10.45
CA SER A 84 53.36 -13.08 -10.36
C SER A 84 53.68 -13.54 -8.95
N ASP A 85 54.43 -14.62 -8.82
CA ASP A 85 54.82 -15.22 -7.53
C ASP A 85 55.55 -14.20 -6.62
N GLY A 86 56.41 -13.35 -7.19
CA GLY A 86 57.16 -12.34 -6.45
C GLY A 86 56.37 -11.08 -6.03
N LYS A 87 55.06 -11.02 -6.28
CA LYS A 87 54.21 -9.88 -5.87
C LYS A 87 53.45 -10.22 -4.58
N GLY A 88 53.21 -9.21 -3.75
CA GLY A 88 52.45 -9.36 -2.50
C GLY A 88 51.02 -9.86 -2.73
N ARG A 89 50.55 -10.75 -1.85
CA ARG A 89 49.25 -11.45 -1.96
C ARG A 89 48.33 -11.24 -0.75
N LYS A 90 48.66 -10.33 0.17
CA LYS A 90 47.90 -10.06 1.40
C LYS A 90 46.42 -9.75 1.15
N THR A 91 46.10 -9.11 0.03
CA THR A 91 44.72 -8.75 -0.34
C THR A 91 44.09 -9.69 -1.37
N LEU A 92 44.79 -10.77 -1.77
CA LEU A 92 44.28 -11.73 -2.75
C LEU A 92 43.38 -12.76 -2.05
N ILE A 93 42.23 -12.26 -1.61
CA ILE A 93 41.23 -13.00 -0.85
C ILE A 93 39.92 -12.89 -1.64
N HIS A 94 39.26 -14.02 -1.84
CA HIS A 94 37.94 -14.10 -2.44
C HIS A 94 36.94 -14.55 -1.39
N GLY A 95 35.73 -13.99 -1.44
CA GLY A 95 34.66 -14.35 -0.54
C GLY A 95 33.33 -14.47 -1.28
N ALA A 96 32.48 -15.35 -0.76
CA ALA A 96 31.12 -15.53 -1.22
C ALA A 96 30.25 -16.00 -0.06
N ASN A 97 28.97 -15.67 -0.08
CA ASN A 97 27.98 -16.25 0.81
C ASN A 97 27.25 -17.37 0.08
N ILE A 98 26.94 -18.45 0.80
CA ILE A 98 26.19 -19.56 0.25
C ILE A 98 25.06 -19.99 1.18
N LEU A 99 23.98 -20.47 0.58
CA LEU A 99 22.89 -21.16 1.26
C LEU A 99 22.74 -22.56 0.68
N VAL A 100 22.81 -23.57 1.54
CA VAL A 100 22.63 -24.98 1.16
C VAL A 100 21.55 -25.62 2.02
N PHE A 101 20.92 -26.65 1.50
CA PHE A 101 19.82 -27.35 2.15
C PHE A 101 20.18 -28.80 2.42
N GLU A 102 19.67 -29.32 3.51
CA GLU A 102 19.81 -30.71 3.91
C GLU A 102 18.55 -31.17 4.64
N LYS A 103 18.37 -32.50 4.74
CA LYS A 103 17.40 -33.05 5.68
C LYS A 103 17.97 -32.94 7.08
N SER A 104 17.09 -32.76 8.06
CA SER A 104 17.53 -32.83 9.44
C SER A 104 18.08 -34.20 9.78
N ILE A 105 19.18 -34.24 10.53
CA ILE A 105 19.76 -35.50 11.06
C ILE A 105 18.90 -36.15 12.16
N LYS A 106 17.93 -35.41 12.71
CA LYS A 106 17.00 -35.87 13.76
C LYS A 106 15.68 -36.38 13.18
N ASP A 107 15.18 -35.72 12.13
CA ASP A 107 13.94 -36.10 11.44
C ASP A 107 14.03 -35.77 9.96
N GLU A 108 14.09 -36.79 9.10
CA GLU A 108 14.18 -36.63 7.65
C GLU A 108 13.00 -35.89 7.01
N LYS A 109 11.89 -35.68 7.73
CA LYS A 109 10.74 -34.87 7.27
C LYS A 109 10.95 -33.37 7.47
N VAL A 110 11.98 -32.96 8.20
CA VAL A 110 12.31 -31.56 8.49
C VAL A 110 13.38 -31.06 7.51
N LEU A 111 13.07 -29.95 6.83
CA LEU A 111 14.03 -29.25 5.97
C LEU A 111 14.93 -28.35 6.82
N VAL A 112 16.24 -28.42 6.58
CA VAL A 112 17.23 -27.54 7.18
C VAL A 112 17.94 -26.76 6.08
N ALA A 113 18.17 -25.46 6.30
CA ALA A 113 19.04 -24.66 5.47
C ALA A 113 20.21 -24.11 6.30
N ARG A 114 21.40 -24.06 5.71
CA ARG A 114 22.64 -23.63 6.34
C ARG A 114 23.27 -22.51 5.53
N GLY A 115 23.53 -21.38 6.19
CA GLY A 115 24.16 -20.20 5.61
C GLY A 115 25.63 -20.13 5.97
N PHE A 116 26.52 -20.03 4.99
CA PHE A 116 27.96 -19.91 5.18
C PHE A 116 28.53 -18.67 4.49
N THR A 117 29.54 -18.06 5.10
CA THR A 117 30.47 -17.18 4.41
C THR A 117 31.75 -17.96 4.11
N LEU A 118 32.14 -17.94 2.85
CA LEU A 118 33.34 -18.58 2.34
C LEU A 118 34.48 -17.57 2.28
N ARG A 119 35.69 -18.04 2.56
CA ARG A 119 36.91 -17.27 2.34
C ARG A 119 37.99 -18.14 1.73
N ARG A 120 38.44 -17.77 0.53
CA ARG A 120 39.59 -18.36 -0.14
C ARG A 120 40.73 -17.36 -0.14
N SER A 121 41.81 -17.66 0.59
CA SER A 121 42.98 -16.78 0.70
C SER A 121 44.18 -17.36 -0.05
N PHE A 122 44.82 -16.53 -0.87
CA PHE A 122 46.09 -16.84 -1.53
C PHE A 122 47.28 -16.15 -0.84
N GLU A 123 47.11 -15.70 0.42
CA GLU A 123 48.16 -15.09 1.22
C GLU A 123 49.27 -16.09 1.57
N GLY A 124 48.89 -17.32 1.92
CA GLY A 124 49.80 -18.42 2.25
C GLY A 124 50.33 -19.16 1.02
N ASP A 125 50.45 -20.49 1.10
CA ASP A 125 50.85 -21.30 -0.04
C ASP A 125 49.73 -21.40 -1.07
N TYR A 126 49.91 -20.77 -2.25
CA TYR A 126 48.91 -20.78 -3.31
C TYR A 126 48.76 -22.14 -4.00
N ARG A 127 49.65 -23.10 -3.73
CA ARG A 127 49.55 -24.49 -4.21
C ARG A 127 48.67 -25.35 -3.29
N ASN A 128 48.56 -24.97 -2.02
CA ASN A 128 47.82 -25.69 -0.98
C ASN A 128 46.77 -24.78 -0.34
N VAL A 129 45.83 -24.30 -1.15
CA VAL A 129 44.75 -23.42 -0.69
C VAL A 129 43.59 -24.24 -0.16
N GLU A 130 43.22 -23.97 1.08
CA GLU A 130 41.99 -24.49 1.70
C GLU A 130 40.95 -23.37 1.83
N ASP A 131 39.71 -23.72 1.52
CA ASP A 131 38.58 -22.81 1.71
C ASP A 131 38.16 -22.80 3.18
N GLU A 132 38.02 -21.61 3.74
CA GLU A 132 37.44 -21.41 5.06
C GLU A 132 35.90 -21.32 4.94
N TYR A 133 35.20 -22.13 5.75
CA TYR A 133 33.74 -22.19 5.80
C TYR A 133 33.25 -21.63 7.14
N ILE A 134 32.76 -20.40 7.13
CA ILE A 134 32.22 -19.76 8.34
C ILE A 134 30.71 -19.90 8.31
N GLU A 135 30.17 -20.88 9.03
CA GLU A 135 28.71 -21.07 9.15
C GLU A 135 28.08 -19.96 9.99
N LEU A 136 27.15 -19.18 9.48
CA LEU A 136 26.59 -18.02 10.19
C LEU A 136 25.12 -18.17 10.55
N ALA A 137 24.37 -19.02 9.86
CA ALA A 137 22.95 -19.20 10.11
C ALA A 137 22.46 -20.62 9.84
N ASN A 138 21.47 -21.04 10.62
CA ASN A 138 20.75 -22.28 10.50
C ASN A 138 19.25 -21.97 10.48
N TYR A 139 18.53 -22.56 9.54
CA TYR A 139 17.09 -22.43 9.37
C TYR A 139 16.50 -23.83 9.47
N VAL A 140 15.54 -24.02 10.36
CA VAL A 140 14.86 -25.30 10.59
C VAL A 140 13.38 -25.08 10.29
N PHE A 141 12.85 -25.81 9.32
CA PHE A 141 11.46 -25.71 8.91
C PHE A 141 10.68 -26.97 9.33
N GLU A 142 10.31 -27.02 10.60
CA GLU A 142 9.36 -28.00 11.14
C GLU A 142 7.94 -27.69 10.63
N GLU A 143 7.03 -28.66 10.69
CA GLU A 143 5.64 -28.41 10.28
C GLU A 143 5.00 -27.33 11.16
N ARG A 144 4.51 -26.26 10.52
CA ARG A 144 3.93 -25.04 11.14
C ARG A 144 4.87 -24.19 11.99
N LYS A 145 6.16 -24.53 12.06
CA LYS A 145 7.15 -23.79 12.85
C LYS A 145 8.44 -23.64 12.06
N SER A 146 8.84 -22.39 11.84
CA SER A 146 10.15 -22.06 11.26
C SER A 146 11.00 -21.42 12.34
N THR A 147 12.24 -21.86 12.46
CA THR A 147 13.21 -21.29 13.40
C THR A 147 14.46 -20.89 12.65
N MET A 148 14.98 -19.71 12.96
CA MET A 148 16.31 -19.25 12.53
C MET A 148 17.20 -19.09 13.75
N VAL A 149 18.37 -19.70 13.71
CA VAL A 149 19.45 -19.45 14.66
C VAL A 149 20.64 -18.90 13.89
N SER A 150 21.20 -17.77 14.31
CA SER A 150 22.39 -17.21 13.65
C SER A 150 23.39 -16.66 14.65
N ARG A 151 24.65 -16.57 14.23
CA ARG A 151 25.70 -15.81 14.93
C ARG A 151 26.08 -14.58 14.10
N GLY A 152 26.30 -13.44 14.76
CA GLY A 152 26.68 -12.18 14.11
C GLY A 152 25.68 -11.02 14.26
N TYR A 153 26.23 -9.82 13.99
CA TYR A 153 25.72 -8.44 14.11
C TYR A 153 24.42 -8.16 14.89
N TYR A 154 24.61 -7.62 16.10
CA TYR A 154 23.65 -6.74 16.77
C TYR A 154 24.41 -5.49 17.22
N TRP A 155 23.96 -4.29 16.84
CA TRP A 155 24.37 -3.03 17.46
C TRP A 155 23.47 -2.82 18.69
N GLY A 156 23.86 -3.39 19.83
CA GLY A 156 23.31 -3.07 21.15
C GLY A 156 24.35 -2.31 21.99
N TRP A 157 23.92 -1.76 23.12
CA TRP A 157 24.75 -0.97 24.06
C TRP A 157 25.89 -1.79 24.73
N ASP A 158 25.99 -3.08 24.43
CA ASP A 158 26.65 -4.08 25.27
C ASP A 158 27.85 -4.77 24.57
N GLY A 159 28.27 -4.30 23.38
CA GLY A 159 29.50 -4.74 22.73
C GLY A 159 29.40 -5.97 21.80
N TYR A 160 30.43 -6.12 20.96
CA TYR A 160 30.56 -7.10 19.87
C TYR A 160 30.89 -8.51 20.36
N GLU A 161 30.09 -9.52 20.03
CA GLU A 161 30.52 -10.93 20.17
C GLU A 161 30.11 -11.79 18.95
N LEU A 162 31.06 -12.01 18.04
CA LEU A 162 30.91 -12.84 16.82
C LEU A 162 30.66 -14.34 17.10
N SER A 163 30.83 -14.79 18.34
CA SER A 163 30.80 -16.20 18.74
C SER A 163 29.41 -16.72 19.13
N LYS A 164 28.48 -15.84 19.54
CA LYS A 164 27.22 -16.25 20.15
C LYS A 164 26.15 -16.52 19.12
N TRP A 165 25.73 -17.78 19.06
CA TRP A 165 24.54 -18.21 18.35
C TRP A 165 23.28 -17.81 19.13
N ALA A 166 22.31 -17.22 18.45
CA ALA A 166 21.04 -16.83 19.04
C ALA A 166 19.89 -17.13 18.08
N GLU A 167 18.76 -17.54 18.63
CA GLU A 167 17.50 -17.61 17.90
C GLU A 167 17.04 -16.20 17.51
N ARG A 168 16.46 -16.07 16.32
CA ARG A 168 15.96 -14.81 15.78
C ARG A 168 14.43 -14.80 15.77
N ALA A 169 13.86 -13.63 16.00
CA ALA A 169 12.41 -13.44 16.05
C ALA A 169 11.72 -13.68 14.69
N THR A 170 12.47 -13.54 13.58
CA THR A 170 11.94 -13.69 12.21
C THR A 170 12.94 -14.42 11.32
N ILE A 171 12.44 -15.16 10.34
CA ILE A 171 13.24 -15.73 9.26
C ILE A 171 13.64 -14.63 8.28
N HIS A 172 14.94 -14.50 8.01
CA HIS A 172 15.49 -13.56 7.04
C HIS A 172 16.83 -14.08 6.52
N ASN A 173 17.24 -13.62 5.33
CA ASN A 173 18.56 -13.94 4.80
C ASN A 173 19.67 -13.43 5.75
N PHE A 174 20.68 -14.27 6.00
CA PHE A 174 21.81 -13.95 6.89
C PHE A 174 22.82 -12.97 6.27
N THR A 175 22.76 -12.74 4.96
CA THR A 175 23.67 -11.84 4.23
C THR A 175 23.31 -10.36 4.41
N VAL A 176 23.18 -9.92 5.66
CA VAL A 176 22.88 -8.52 6.01
C VAL A 176 24.16 -7.71 6.24
N ASN A 177 24.04 -6.37 6.24
CA ASN A 177 25.15 -5.45 6.50
C ASN A 177 26.35 -5.68 5.56
N SER A 178 27.57 -5.76 6.08
CA SER A 178 28.81 -5.97 5.30
C SER A 178 28.81 -7.27 4.51
N LEU A 179 28.04 -8.29 4.93
CA LEU A 179 27.91 -9.54 4.18
C LEU A 179 27.07 -9.37 2.92
N ALA A 180 26.20 -8.36 2.85
CA ALA A 180 25.39 -8.09 1.65
C ALA A 180 26.25 -7.68 0.44
N ASN A 181 27.50 -7.26 0.67
CA ASN A 181 28.44 -6.87 -0.40
C ASN A 181 29.13 -8.07 -1.06
N LEU A 182 29.01 -9.28 -0.50
CA LEU A 182 29.58 -10.49 -1.10
C LEU A 182 28.57 -11.14 -2.04
N PRO A 183 29.02 -11.76 -3.15
CA PRO A 183 28.17 -12.59 -3.99
C PRO A 183 27.43 -13.65 -3.16
N TYR A 184 26.16 -13.87 -3.44
CA TYR A 184 25.31 -14.81 -2.72
C TYR A 184 24.79 -15.90 -3.65
N TYR A 185 25.03 -17.16 -3.28
CA TYR A 185 24.63 -18.32 -4.09
C TYR A 185 23.76 -19.29 -3.29
N ILE A 186 22.75 -19.84 -3.96
CA ILE A 186 21.85 -20.85 -3.38
C ILE A 186 22.06 -22.16 -4.12
N SER A 187 22.27 -23.26 -3.40
CA SER A 187 22.31 -24.59 -4.00
C SER A 187 20.88 -25.13 -4.18
N PHE A 188 20.24 -24.78 -5.30
CA PHE A 188 18.90 -25.29 -5.65
C PHE A 188 18.88 -26.81 -5.80
N LYS A 189 19.97 -27.42 -6.27
CA LYS A 189 20.12 -28.89 -6.29
C LYS A 189 19.96 -29.49 -4.87
N SER A 190 20.63 -28.91 -3.87
CA SER A 190 20.49 -29.38 -2.49
C SER A 190 19.07 -29.16 -1.94
N LEU A 191 18.39 -28.08 -2.36
CA LEU A 191 16.99 -27.84 -2.01
C LEU A 191 16.07 -28.91 -2.60
N GLU A 192 16.19 -29.18 -3.91
CA GLU A 192 15.40 -30.19 -4.61
C GLU A 192 15.55 -31.59 -4.00
N GLU A 193 16.74 -31.94 -3.53
CA GLU A 193 17.01 -33.20 -2.86
C GLU A 193 16.46 -33.23 -1.43
N ALA A 194 16.75 -32.20 -0.63
CA ALA A 194 16.39 -32.13 0.78
C ALA A 194 14.88 -31.97 1.00
N ILE A 195 14.17 -31.28 0.10
CA ILE A 195 12.73 -31.03 0.22
C ILE A 195 11.90 -32.30 -0.01
N LYS A 196 12.45 -33.31 -0.71
CA LYS A 196 11.78 -34.59 -0.98
C LYS A 196 11.49 -35.33 0.34
N GLY A 197 10.23 -35.70 0.53
CA GLY A 197 9.78 -36.39 1.75
C GLY A 197 9.34 -35.44 2.88
N THR A 198 9.58 -34.14 2.74
CA THR A 198 9.06 -33.12 3.67
C THR A 198 7.65 -32.68 3.23
N TYR A 199 6.89 -32.02 4.12
CA TYR A 199 5.61 -31.40 3.76
C TYR A 199 5.79 -30.21 2.80
N LEU A 200 6.98 -29.60 2.77
CA LEU A 200 7.32 -28.47 1.89
C LEU A 200 7.47 -28.86 0.42
N LYS A 201 7.48 -30.15 0.07
CA LYS A 201 7.51 -30.60 -1.33
C LYS A 201 6.32 -30.12 -2.15
N TYR A 202 5.22 -29.75 -1.48
CA TYR A 202 4.03 -29.17 -2.11
C TYR A 202 4.04 -27.64 -2.14
N SER A 203 5.15 -27.03 -1.73
CA SER A 203 5.24 -25.58 -1.61
C SER A 203 5.22 -24.86 -2.95
N CYS A 204 5.51 -25.49 -4.08
CA CYS A 204 5.56 -24.81 -5.38
C CYS A 204 6.57 -23.64 -5.39
N TYR A 205 7.69 -23.77 -4.65
CA TYR A 205 8.71 -22.74 -4.49
C TYR A 205 9.36 -22.32 -5.80
N GLU A 206 9.34 -23.19 -6.81
CA GLU A 206 9.86 -22.97 -8.16
C GLU A 206 9.18 -21.78 -8.86
N ASN A 207 7.95 -21.42 -8.45
CA ASN A 207 7.23 -20.25 -8.99
C ASN A 207 7.73 -18.90 -8.47
N PHE A 208 8.68 -18.90 -7.53
CA PHE A 208 9.13 -17.71 -6.81
C PHE A 208 10.62 -17.44 -7.00
N GLU A 209 11.14 -17.75 -8.19
CA GLU A 209 12.49 -17.33 -8.57
C GLU A 209 12.67 -15.80 -8.42
N GLY A 210 13.83 -15.40 -7.90
CA GLY A 210 14.14 -14.00 -7.57
C GLY A 210 13.54 -13.48 -6.26
N ILE A 211 12.71 -14.28 -5.57
CA ILE A 211 12.26 -14.01 -4.20
C ILE A 211 13.18 -14.72 -3.21
N ASP A 212 13.36 -14.13 -2.03
CA ASP A 212 14.06 -14.77 -0.92
C ASP A 212 13.36 -16.10 -0.54
N ILE A 213 14.00 -17.20 -0.93
CA ILE A 213 13.48 -18.56 -0.73
C ILE A 213 13.22 -18.87 0.75
N LEU A 214 14.01 -18.31 1.68
CA LEU A 214 13.82 -18.54 3.11
C LEU A 214 12.53 -17.88 3.60
N LYS A 215 12.27 -16.65 3.15
CA LYS A 215 11.00 -15.95 3.42
C LYS A 215 9.81 -16.67 2.79
N TYR A 216 9.99 -17.20 1.58
CA TYR A 216 8.96 -17.98 0.90
C TYR A 216 8.57 -19.22 1.71
N LEU A 217 9.56 -20.04 2.07
CA LEU A 217 9.36 -21.28 2.83
C LEU A 217 8.74 -21.00 4.20
N ASP A 218 9.18 -19.95 4.90
CA ASP A 218 8.55 -19.52 6.15
C ASP A 218 7.08 -19.12 5.96
N PHE A 219 6.79 -18.34 4.92
CA PHE A 219 5.43 -17.90 4.62
C PHE A 219 4.52 -19.07 4.25
N TYR A 220 5.01 -20.03 3.44
CA TYR A 220 4.31 -21.27 3.13
C TYR A 220 4.08 -22.09 4.40
N ASN A 221 5.09 -22.25 5.25
CA ASN A 221 4.97 -23.02 6.48
C ASN A 221 3.89 -22.46 7.42
N LYS A 222 3.83 -21.14 7.53
CA LYS A 222 2.78 -20.43 8.27
C LYS A 222 1.40 -20.58 7.62
N TYR A 223 1.33 -20.60 6.28
CA TYR A 223 0.09 -20.63 5.51
C TYR A 223 0.11 -21.64 4.33
N PRO A 224 0.13 -22.97 4.56
CA PRO A 224 0.26 -23.97 3.49
C PRO A 224 -0.89 -23.93 2.47
N GLY A 225 -2.04 -23.36 2.86
CA GLY A 225 -3.17 -23.14 1.94
C GLY A 225 -2.82 -22.30 0.71
N ILE A 226 -1.74 -21.50 0.74
CA ILE A 226 -1.30 -20.71 -0.43
C ILE A 226 -0.98 -21.57 -1.65
N GLU A 227 -0.67 -22.86 -1.48
CA GLU A 227 -0.54 -23.82 -2.58
C GLU A 227 -1.75 -23.77 -3.53
N LYS A 228 -2.96 -23.70 -2.94
CA LYS A 228 -4.20 -23.63 -3.71
C LYS A 228 -4.28 -22.36 -4.53
N LEU A 229 -3.80 -21.22 -4.01
CA LEU A 229 -3.76 -19.95 -4.73
C LEU A 229 -2.80 -20.01 -5.91
N ILE A 230 -1.62 -20.60 -5.71
CA ILE A 230 -0.60 -20.75 -6.75
C ILE A 230 -1.15 -21.64 -7.88
N LYS A 231 -1.73 -22.79 -7.53
CA LYS A 231 -2.30 -23.76 -8.49
C LYS A 231 -3.44 -23.21 -9.33
N ILE A 232 -4.17 -22.19 -8.87
CA ILE A 232 -5.24 -21.54 -9.65
C ILE A 232 -4.77 -20.28 -10.39
N GLY A 233 -3.45 -20.01 -10.43
CA GLY A 233 -2.87 -18.87 -11.15
C GLY A 233 -2.83 -17.55 -10.38
N LEU A 234 -3.05 -17.56 -9.06
CA LEU A 234 -2.98 -16.36 -8.20
C LEU A 234 -1.63 -16.25 -7.45
N GLY A 235 -0.57 -16.88 -7.97
CA GLY A 235 0.77 -16.79 -7.40
C GLY A 235 1.32 -15.36 -7.36
N ASN A 236 0.87 -14.49 -8.27
CA ASN A 236 1.23 -13.06 -8.26
C ASN A 236 0.80 -12.35 -6.95
N ILE A 237 -0.36 -12.68 -6.38
CA ILE A 237 -0.83 -12.08 -5.12
C ILE A 237 0.06 -12.54 -3.95
N VAL A 238 0.49 -13.80 -3.97
CA VAL A 238 1.45 -14.35 -2.99
C VAL A 238 2.78 -13.60 -3.10
N LYS A 239 3.30 -13.42 -4.33
CA LYS A 239 4.53 -12.67 -4.60
C LYS A 239 4.44 -11.22 -4.10
N THR A 240 3.37 -10.50 -4.44
CA THR A 240 3.13 -9.13 -3.94
C THR A 240 3.16 -9.06 -2.41
N LYS A 241 2.62 -10.06 -1.72
CA LYS A 241 2.66 -10.11 -0.24
C LYS A 241 4.08 -10.30 0.29
N LEU A 242 4.90 -11.12 -0.36
CA LEU A 242 6.28 -11.41 0.03
C LEU A 242 7.22 -10.22 -0.22
N ASP A 243 6.96 -9.44 -1.27
CA ASP A 243 7.67 -8.19 -1.58
C ASP A 243 7.36 -7.06 -0.58
N GLY A 244 6.50 -7.30 0.41
CA GLY A 244 6.09 -6.31 1.40
C GLY A 244 5.07 -5.29 0.86
N LEU A 245 4.58 -5.48 -0.36
CA LEU A 245 3.58 -4.61 -0.97
C LEU A 245 2.18 -4.88 -0.41
N GLY A 246 1.32 -3.85 -0.50
CA GLY A 246 -0.06 -3.92 -0.05
C GLY A 246 -0.89 -4.89 -0.89
N VAL A 247 -1.56 -5.84 -0.23
CA VAL A 247 -2.51 -6.78 -0.86
C VAL A 247 -3.96 -6.50 -0.48
N ALA A 248 -4.26 -5.26 -0.07
CA ALA A 248 -5.60 -4.74 0.22
C ALA A 248 -6.48 -5.61 1.16
N ARG A 249 -5.86 -6.48 1.97
CA ARG A 249 -6.53 -7.52 2.79
C ARG A 249 -7.48 -8.42 1.99
N CYS A 250 -7.26 -8.61 0.68
CA CYS A 250 -8.16 -9.40 -0.16
C CYS A 250 -8.08 -10.91 0.16
N ILE A 251 -6.92 -11.42 0.60
CA ILE A 251 -6.77 -12.83 0.98
C ILE A 251 -6.98 -13.06 2.48
N ASN A 252 -7.75 -14.09 2.82
CA ASN A 252 -7.73 -14.73 4.14
C ASN A 252 -6.70 -15.88 4.13
N TRP A 253 -5.47 -15.59 4.56
CA TRP A 253 -4.35 -16.55 4.55
C TRP A 253 -4.58 -17.80 5.40
N ARG A 254 -5.52 -17.76 6.36
CA ARG A 254 -5.89 -18.89 7.22
C ARG A 254 -7.14 -19.64 6.72
N GLY A 255 -7.64 -19.32 5.53
CA GLY A 255 -8.80 -20.01 4.95
C GLY A 255 -8.52 -21.49 4.71
N LYS A 256 -9.45 -22.36 5.14
CA LYS A 256 -9.30 -23.83 5.00
C LYS A 256 -9.51 -24.31 3.54
N ASP A 257 -10.31 -23.58 2.78
CA ASP A 257 -10.63 -23.85 1.38
C ASP A 257 -10.49 -22.57 0.54
N ILE A 258 -10.46 -22.74 -0.79
CA ILE A 258 -10.20 -21.63 -1.71
C ILE A 258 -11.28 -20.54 -1.65
N TYR A 259 -12.54 -20.90 -1.38
CA TYR A 259 -13.66 -19.97 -1.28
C TYR A 259 -13.50 -19.07 -0.06
N LYS A 260 -13.14 -19.64 1.10
CA LYS A 260 -12.85 -18.90 2.33
C LYS A 260 -11.58 -18.07 2.23
N MET A 261 -10.56 -18.56 1.52
CA MET A 261 -9.33 -17.79 1.26
C MET A 261 -9.61 -16.55 0.42
N LEU A 262 -10.38 -16.71 -0.67
CA LEU A 262 -10.76 -15.62 -1.57
C LEU A 262 -11.96 -14.81 -1.09
N LYS A 263 -12.62 -15.22 0.00
CA LYS A 263 -13.84 -14.57 0.54
C LYS A 263 -14.97 -14.49 -0.50
N LEU A 264 -15.13 -15.53 -1.31
CA LEU A 264 -16.12 -15.62 -2.39
C LEU A 264 -17.04 -16.82 -2.19
N SER A 265 -18.26 -16.74 -2.71
CA SER A 265 -19.10 -17.93 -2.84
C SER A 265 -18.55 -18.88 -3.92
N LYS A 266 -19.00 -20.13 -3.93
CA LYS A 266 -18.64 -21.10 -4.99
C LYS A 266 -19.04 -20.60 -6.39
N LYS A 267 -20.16 -19.87 -6.49
CA LYS A 267 -20.64 -19.27 -7.76
C LYS A 267 -19.69 -18.17 -8.22
N ASP A 268 -19.43 -17.18 -7.37
CA ASP A 268 -18.61 -16.02 -7.71
C ASP A 268 -17.15 -16.43 -8.00
N TYR A 269 -16.61 -17.40 -7.25
CA TYR A 269 -15.30 -17.98 -7.54
C TYR A 269 -15.22 -18.56 -8.96
N ARG A 270 -16.22 -19.36 -9.37
CA ARG A 270 -16.21 -20.01 -10.69
C ARG A 270 -16.27 -18.98 -11.80
N GLU A 271 -17.08 -17.94 -11.62
CA GLU A 271 -17.20 -16.84 -12.58
C GLU A 271 -15.87 -16.09 -12.73
N LEU A 272 -15.24 -15.71 -11.61
CA LEU A 272 -13.95 -15.03 -11.61
C LEU A 272 -12.86 -15.84 -12.31
N ILE A 273 -12.71 -17.13 -11.97
CA ILE A 273 -11.66 -17.98 -12.57
C ILE A 273 -11.95 -18.29 -14.04
N LYS A 274 -13.21 -18.51 -14.43
CA LYS A 274 -13.60 -18.76 -15.83
C LYS A 274 -13.29 -17.57 -16.74
N SER A 275 -13.31 -16.35 -16.21
CA SER A 275 -13.03 -15.13 -16.98
C SER A 275 -11.63 -15.07 -17.58
N LYS A 276 -10.66 -15.81 -17.03
CA LYS A 276 -9.24 -15.78 -17.42
C LYS A 276 -8.61 -14.38 -17.40
N VAL A 277 -9.24 -13.42 -16.72
CA VAL A 277 -8.72 -12.06 -16.57
C VAL A 277 -7.54 -12.08 -15.58
N ALA A 278 -6.52 -11.24 -15.81
CA ALA A 278 -5.44 -11.06 -14.87
C ALA A 278 -5.94 -10.42 -13.56
N ILE A 279 -5.86 -11.17 -12.47
CA ILE A 279 -6.35 -10.77 -11.14
C ILE A 279 -5.18 -10.22 -10.32
N ARG A 280 -5.19 -8.91 -10.08
CA ARG A 280 -4.29 -8.24 -9.14
C ARG A 280 -4.95 -8.17 -7.75
N PRO A 281 -4.21 -7.83 -6.67
CA PRO A 281 -4.81 -7.72 -5.35
C PRO A 281 -6.00 -6.76 -5.29
N ILE A 282 -5.90 -5.60 -5.94
CA ILE A 282 -6.99 -4.62 -6.05
C ILE A 282 -8.17 -5.17 -6.88
N THR A 283 -7.92 -5.89 -7.98
CA THR A 283 -8.98 -6.53 -8.78
C THR A 283 -9.82 -7.47 -7.93
N LEU A 284 -9.16 -8.32 -7.13
CA LEU A 284 -9.85 -9.24 -6.23
C LEU A 284 -10.63 -8.50 -5.14
N GLU A 285 -10.05 -7.45 -4.56
CA GLU A 285 -10.75 -6.62 -3.57
C GLU A 285 -12.01 -5.97 -4.14
N LEU A 286 -11.93 -5.40 -5.35
CA LEU A 286 -13.08 -4.80 -6.04
C LEU A 286 -14.14 -5.84 -6.36
N TYR A 287 -13.74 -7.02 -6.84
CA TYR A 287 -14.67 -8.11 -7.10
C TYR A 287 -15.36 -8.59 -5.81
N GLN A 288 -14.62 -8.71 -4.70
CA GLN A 288 -15.20 -9.03 -3.39
C GLN A 288 -16.21 -7.98 -2.91
N LEU A 289 -15.92 -6.69 -3.11
CA LEU A 289 -16.86 -5.61 -2.82
C LEU A 289 -18.10 -5.72 -3.70
N ASN A 290 -17.93 -6.01 -4.98
CA ASN A 290 -19.01 -6.22 -5.95
C ASN A 290 -19.95 -7.35 -5.50
N CYS A 291 -19.40 -8.48 -5.06
CA CYS A 291 -20.17 -9.66 -4.64
C CYS A 291 -21.07 -9.41 -3.41
N LYS A 292 -20.87 -8.33 -2.64
CA LYS A 292 -21.74 -7.98 -1.51
C LYS A 292 -23.10 -7.42 -1.95
N PHE A 293 -23.25 -7.01 -3.20
CA PHE A 293 -24.48 -6.45 -3.74
C PHE A 293 -25.32 -7.51 -4.47
N ARG A 294 -26.61 -7.21 -4.65
CA ARG A 294 -27.53 -8.01 -5.48
C ARG A 294 -27.08 -7.99 -6.94
N GLU A 295 -27.30 -9.07 -7.69
CA GLU A 295 -26.79 -9.23 -9.07
C GLU A 295 -27.10 -8.06 -10.00
N LYS A 296 -28.33 -7.51 -9.94
CA LYS A 296 -28.73 -6.34 -10.75
C LYS A 296 -27.90 -5.07 -10.50
N ASP A 297 -27.32 -4.97 -9.30
CA ASP A 297 -26.55 -3.83 -8.79
C ASP A 297 -25.03 -4.08 -8.83
N ARG A 298 -24.60 -5.22 -9.40
CA ARG A 298 -23.20 -5.57 -9.62
C ARG A 298 -22.68 -4.98 -10.92
N LEU A 299 -21.37 -4.75 -10.94
CA LEU A 299 -20.58 -4.48 -12.12
C LEU A 299 -20.21 -5.78 -12.85
N THR A 300 -20.00 -5.68 -14.17
CA THR A 300 -19.35 -6.74 -14.95
C THR A 300 -17.86 -6.83 -14.60
N LEU A 301 -17.18 -7.91 -15.01
CA LEU A 301 -15.73 -8.00 -14.79
C LEU A 301 -14.94 -6.93 -15.56
N ASP A 302 -15.41 -6.53 -16.74
CA ASP A 302 -14.77 -5.46 -17.51
C ASP A 302 -14.91 -4.11 -16.80
N ASP A 303 -16.09 -3.81 -16.25
CA ASP A 303 -16.29 -2.61 -15.41
C ASP A 303 -15.42 -2.65 -14.13
N ILE A 304 -15.18 -3.83 -13.56
CA ILE A 304 -14.27 -3.99 -12.42
C ILE A 304 -12.82 -3.70 -12.83
N LYS A 305 -12.41 -4.09 -14.05
CA LYS A 305 -11.08 -3.77 -14.58
C LYS A 305 -10.92 -2.30 -14.92
N ASP A 306 -11.97 -1.66 -15.44
CA ASP A 306 -11.99 -0.21 -15.59
C ASP A 306 -11.88 0.49 -14.23
N LEU A 307 -12.64 0.03 -13.23
CA LEU A 307 -12.57 0.57 -11.88
C LEU A 307 -11.18 0.37 -11.22
N GLU A 308 -10.51 -0.76 -11.49
CA GLU A 308 -9.10 -0.97 -11.12
C GLU A 308 -8.18 0.07 -11.78
N TYR A 309 -8.38 0.37 -13.07
CA TYR A 309 -7.61 1.40 -13.76
C TYR A 309 -7.87 2.79 -13.17
N ILE A 310 -9.12 3.10 -12.83
CA ILE A 310 -9.49 4.35 -12.15
C ILE A 310 -8.76 4.48 -10.81
N ILE A 311 -8.79 3.45 -9.96
CA ILE A 311 -8.19 3.51 -8.62
C ILE A 311 -6.66 3.45 -8.67
N GLY A 312 -6.12 2.76 -9.67
CA GLY A 312 -4.70 2.50 -9.82
C GLY A 312 -4.29 1.15 -9.21
N THR A 313 -3.30 0.51 -9.84
CA THR A 313 -2.86 -0.85 -9.48
C THR A 313 -2.33 -0.99 -8.05
N LEU A 314 -1.68 0.06 -7.54
CA LEU A 314 -1.16 0.13 -6.17
C LEU A 314 -2.07 0.95 -5.24
N GLY A 315 -3.20 1.43 -5.75
CA GLY A 315 -4.19 2.15 -4.97
C GLY A 315 -4.95 1.24 -4.02
N ASP A 316 -5.79 1.83 -3.19
CA ASP A 316 -6.71 1.12 -2.31
C ASP A 316 -8.16 1.54 -2.56
N ALA A 317 -9.09 0.68 -2.15
CA ALA A 317 -10.51 0.97 -2.26
C ALA A 317 -11.07 1.82 -1.09
N HIS A 318 -10.26 2.62 -0.37
CA HIS A 318 -10.71 3.38 0.81
C HIS A 318 -11.82 4.38 0.49
N ASN A 319 -11.61 5.27 -0.49
CA ASN A 319 -12.62 6.25 -0.89
C ASN A 319 -13.85 5.57 -1.50
N LEU A 320 -13.65 4.49 -2.27
CA LEU A 320 -14.76 3.68 -2.77
C LEU A 320 -15.58 3.12 -1.60
N ARG A 321 -14.95 2.56 -0.57
CA ARG A 321 -15.66 2.05 0.62
C ARG A 321 -16.44 3.12 1.35
N LYS A 322 -15.96 4.37 1.43
CA LYS A 322 -16.73 5.48 2.01
C LYS A 322 -18.04 5.68 1.25
N VAL A 323 -17.97 5.72 -0.07
CA VAL A 323 -19.12 5.87 -0.97
C VAL A 323 -20.07 4.68 -0.87
N LEU A 324 -19.55 3.45 -0.91
CA LEU A 324 -20.34 2.21 -0.89
C LEU A 324 -21.11 1.97 0.43
N ARG A 325 -20.91 2.79 1.46
CA ARG A 325 -21.77 2.77 2.67
C ARG A 325 -23.17 3.31 2.38
N TYR A 326 -23.32 4.14 1.34
CA TYR A 326 -24.56 4.86 1.05
C TYR A 326 -25.17 4.48 -0.31
N THR A 327 -24.44 3.74 -1.15
CA THR A 327 -24.90 3.37 -2.50
C THR A 327 -24.37 2.01 -2.96
N THR A 328 -24.87 1.52 -4.09
CA THR A 328 -24.38 0.33 -4.77
C THR A 328 -23.16 0.64 -5.64
N ILE A 329 -22.33 -0.38 -5.86
CA ILE A 329 -21.11 -0.25 -6.68
C ILE A 329 -21.40 0.16 -8.12
N LYS A 330 -22.48 -0.36 -8.71
CA LYS A 330 -22.91 0.04 -10.06
C LYS A 330 -23.32 1.50 -10.14
N LYS A 331 -24.08 2.01 -9.16
CA LYS A 331 -24.43 3.43 -9.09
C LYS A 331 -23.21 4.32 -8.87
N ALA A 332 -22.28 3.90 -8.00
CA ALA A 332 -21.05 4.64 -7.74
C ALA A 332 -20.19 4.77 -9.01
N TYR A 333 -19.93 3.66 -9.70
CA TYR A 333 -19.19 3.61 -10.96
C TYR A 333 -19.82 4.53 -12.02
N ASN A 334 -21.13 4.41 -12.25
CA ASN A 334 -21.84 5.25 -13.20
C ASN A 334 -21.77 6.73 -12.83
N TYR A 335 -21.87 7.07 -11.54
CA TYR A 335 -21.78 8.44 -11.08
C TYR A 335 -20.38 9.03 -11.25
N ILE A 336 -19.32 8.27 -10.93
CA ILE A 336 -17.92 8.69 -11.14
C ILE A 336 -17.69 9.05 -12.61
N ASN A 337 -18.07 8.14 -13.52
CA ASN A 337 -17.92 8.35 -14.96
C ASN A 337 -18.76 9.54 -15.46
N LYS A 338 -20.00 9.69 -14.98
CA LYS A 338 -20.87 10.83 -15.32
C LYS A 338 -20.29 12.17 -14.86
N GLN A 339 -19.81 12.25 -13.62
CA GLN A 339 -19.19 13.46 -13.06
C GLN A 339 -17.90 13.81 -13.81
N PHE A 340 -17.09 12.81 -14.16
CA PHE A 340 -15.89 13.04 -14.95
C PHE A 340 -16.25 13.54 -16.35
N LYS A 341 -17.20 12.92 -17.05
CA LYS A 341 -17.64 13.34 -18.39
C LYS A 341 -18.18 14.77 -18.42
N ASN A 342 -18.94 15.16 -17.40
CA ASN A 342 -19.61 16.48 -17.32
C ASN A 342 -18.81 17.53 -16.55
N ARG A 343 -17.51 17.30 -16.33
CA ARG A 343 -16.65 18.21 -15.56
C ARG A 343 -16.36 19.50 -16.32
N GLY A 344 -16.18 20.59 -15.57
CA GLY A 344 -15.58 21.81 -16.10
C GLY A 344 -14.09 21.65 -16.38
N LYS A 345 -13.53 22.50 -17.26
CA LYS A 345 -12.09 22.55 -17.52
C LYS A 345 -11.34 22.76 -16.19
N GLY A 346 -10.30 21.93 -15.96
CA GLY A 346 -9.46 22.01 -14.76
C GLY A 346 -10.05 21.40 -13.47
N GLN A 347 -11.30 20.92 -13.46
CA GLN A 347 -11.88 20.36 -12.22
C GLN A 347 -11.30 18.99 -11.85
N TYR A 348 -11.14 18.10 -12.83
CA TYR A 348 -10.57 16.77 -12.62
C TYR A 348 -9.67 16.37 -13.79
N HIS A 349 -8.54 15.75 -13.45
CA HIS A 349 -7.63 15.15 -14.43
C HIS A 349 -7.90 13.65 -14.66
N SER A 350 -8.58 12.99 -13.73
CA SER A 350 -8.96 11.57 -13.83
C SER A 350 -10.28 11.26 -13.11
N CYS A 351 -10.89 10.11 -13.42
CA CYS A 351 -12.02 9.56 -12.66
C CYS A 351 -11.65 9.33 -11.18
N ASN A 352 -10.39 9.04 -10.86
CA ASN A 352 -9.96 8.89 -9.46
C ASN A 352 -10.12 10.19 -8.68
N GLY A 353 -9.81 11.33 -9.32
CA GLY A 353 -9.99 12.65 -8.71
C GLY A 353 -11.45 12.92 -8.31
N VAL A 354 -12.41 12.41 -9.11
CA VAL A 354 -13.84 12.45 -8.76
C VAL A 354 -14.13 11.60 -7.53
N LEU A 355 -13.62 10.36 -7.49
CA LEU A 355 -13.84 9.45 -6.37
C LEU A 355 -13.27 10.00 -5.05
N ILE A 356 -12.07 10.58 -5.09
CA ILE A 356 -11.44 11.24 -3.95
C ILE A 356 -12.33 12.41 -3.47
N THR A 357 -12.69 13.32 -4.38
CA THR A 357 -13.54 14.48 -4.08
C THR A 357 -14.89 14.07 -3.49
N TRP A 358 -15.49 12.99 -3.99
CA TRP A 358 -16.75 12.48 -3.48
C TRP A 358 -16.60 11.85 -2.08
N GLY A 359 -15.51 11.12 -1.86
CA GLY A 359 -15.16 10.59 -0.55
C GLY A 359 -14.97 11.68 0.51
N ASP A 360 -14.32 12.79 0.14
CA ASP A 360 -14.10 13.94 1.04
C ASP A 360 -15.40 14.72 1.29
N TYR A 361 -16.20 14.95 0.25
CA TYR A 361 -17.54 15.51 0.37
C TYR A 361 -18.43 14.73 1.35
N ILE A 362 -18.39 13.39 1.31
CA ILE A 362 -19.13 12.54 2.27
C ILE A 362 -18.66 12.79 3.70
N GLU A 363 -17.36 12.97 3.94
CA GLU A 363 -16.85 13.27 5.28
C GLU A 363 -17.27 14.67 5.75
N ASP A 364 -17.26 15.67 4.86
CA ASP A 364 -17.77 17.00 5.20
C ASP A 364 -19.27 16.99 5.47
N CYS A 365 -20.05 16.23 4.70
CA CYS A 365 -21.45 15.98 5.00
C CYS A 365 -21.66 15.42 6.40
N LYS A 366 -20.82 14.47 6.86
CA LYS A 366 -20.90 13.97 8.24
C LYS A 366 -20.61 15.05 9.27
N LYS A 367 -19.56 15.86 9.08
CA LYS A 367 -19.22 16.99 9.98
C LYS A 367 -20.35 18.01 10.06
N LEU A 368 -21.05 18.24 8.95
CA LEU A 368 -22.19 19.15 8.83
C LEU A 368 -23.53 18.50 9.19
N ASN A 369 -23.54 17.21 9.56
CA ASN A 369 -24.75 16.42 9.79
C ASN A 369 -25.73 16.43 8.61
N ILE A 370 -25.26 16.55 7.36
CA ILE A 370 -26.08 16.50 6.15
C ILE A 370 -26.54 15.05 5.93
N ASP A 371 -27.83 14.86 5.72
CA ASP A 371 -28.41 13.53 5.52
C ASP A 371 -28.08 12.99 4.12
N LEU A 372 -27.23 11.97 4.07
CA LEU A 372 -26.79 11.27 2.86
C LEU A 372 -27.78 10.20 2.38
N ASN A 373 -28.88 9.95 3.10
CA ASN A 373 -29.96 9.10 2.58
C ASN A 373 -30.81 9.84 1.53
N ILE A 374 -30.72 11.17 1.50
CA ILE A 374 -31.37 12.00 0.48
C ILE A 374 -30.57 11.94 -0.82
N GLU A 375 -31.19 11.47 -1.90
CA GLU A 375 -30.52 11.20 -3.18
C GLU A 375 -29.81 12.44 -3.76
N SER A 376 -30.39 13.63 -3.63
CA SER A 376 -29.77 14.88 -4.10
C SER A 376 -28.54 15.29 -3.30
N ASN A 377 -28.43 14.85 -2.05
CA ASN A 377 -27.24 15.08 -1.21
C ASN A 377 -26.18 14.04 -1.53
N LEU A 378 -26.54 12.76 -1.70
CA LEU A 378 -25.57 11.73 -2.03
C LEU A 378 -25.00 11.87 -3.46
N PHE A 379 -25.85 12.24 -4.41
CA PHE A 379 -25.51 12.40 -5.83
C PHE A 379 -25.75 13.84 -6.30
N PRO A 380 -24.98 14.82 -5.79
CA PRO A 380 -25.12 16.20 -6.25
C PRO A 380 -24.88 16.29 -7.76
N LYS A 381 -25.51 17.28 -8.42
CA LYS A 381 -25.30 17.48 -9.87
C LYS A 381 -23.83 17.68 -10.22
N SER A 382 -23.10 18.39 -9.36
CA SER A 382 -21.64 18.55 -9.43
C SER A 382 -21.05 18.30 -8.04
N VAL A 383 -20.39 17.16 -7.86
CA VAL A 383 -19.73 16.84 -6.58
C VAL A 383 -18.58 17.80 -6.28
N TYR A 384 -17.92 18.34 -7.31
CA TYR A 384 -16.91 19.38 -7.16
C TYR A 384 -17.49 20.60 -6.44
N ARG A 385 -18.59 21.16 -6.97
CA ARG A 385 -19.22 22.36 -6.39
C ARG A 385 -19.80 22.07 -5.01
N ALA A 386 -20.37 20.89 -4.81
CA ALA A 386 -20.90 20.49 -3.51
C ALA A 386 -19.78 20.36 -2.46
N HIS A 387 -18.63 19.80 -2.83
CA HIS A 387 -17.44 19.73 -1.97
C HIS A 387 -16.91 21.13 -1.63
N GLN A 388 -16.70 21.99 -2.64
CA GLN A 388 -16.26 23.38 -2.39
C GLN A 388 -17.22 24.16 -1.48
N ASN A 389 -18.53 23.93 -1.60
CA ASN A 389 -19.53 24.53 -0.73
C ASN A 389 -19.44 23.99 0.72
N THR A 390 -19.23 22.69 0.87
CA THR A 390 -19.18 22.05 2.19
C THR A 390 -17.87 22.33 2.93
N ILE A 391 -16.73 22.43 2.24
CA ILE A 391 -15.47 22.93 2.83
C ILE A 391 -15.70 24.29 3.52
N LYS A 392 -16.28 25.24 2.79
CA LYS A 392 -16.59 26.58 3.33
C LYS A 392 -17.51 26.51 4.54
N GLN A 393 -18.56 25.68 4.48
CA GLN A 393 -19.47 25.52 5.62
C GLN A 393 -18.78 24.91 6.83
N VAL A 394 -17.85 23.97 6.64
CA VAL A 394 -17.05 23.40 7.73
C VAL A 394 -16.15 24.48 8.35
N GLU A 395 -15.54 25.35 7.53
CA GLU A 395 -14.74 26.49 8.01
C GLU A 395 -15.57 27.54 8.78
N TYR A 396 -16.82 27.75 8.36
CA TYR A 396 -17.71 28.72 9.00
C TYR A 396 -18.39 28.19 10.25
N LYS A 397 -18.51 26.87 10.40
CA LYS A 397 -19.18 26.26 11.55
C LYS A 397 -18.44 26.64 12.84
N ASN A 398 -19.10 27.42 13.69
CA ASN A 398 -18.55 28.00 14.93
C ASN A 398 -17.42 29.01 14.69
N ASN A 399 -17.45 29.75 13.57
CA ASN A 399 -16.47 30.80 13.30
C ASN A 399 -16.89 32.12 13.99
N LEU A 400 -16.31 32.36 15.17
CA LEU A 400 -16.60 33.54 16.00
C LEU A 400 -16.38 34.86 15.27
N GLU A 401 -15.38 34.97 14.38
CA GLU A 401 -15.13 36.20 13.65
C GLU A 401 -16.29 36.53 12.70
N MET A 402 -16.80 35.51 11.99
CA MET A 402 -17.93 35.68 11.08
C MET A 402 -19.21 35.99 11.85
N ASP A 403 -19.44 35.33 12.98
CA ASP A 403 -20.60 35.59 13.82
C ASP A 403 -20.59 37.02 14.39
N ASN A 404 -19.43 37.51 14.86
CA ASN A 404 -19.27 38.91 15.29
C ASN A 404 -19.55 39.91 14.17
N LYS A 405 -19.13 39.61 12.93
CA LYS A 405 -19.46 40.44 11.76
C LYS A 405 -20.96 40.43 11.49
N ILE A 406 -21.60 39.25 11.53
CA ILE A 406 -23.04 39.12 11.34
C ILE A 406 -23.82 39.90 12.41
N GLU A 407 -23.43 39.81 13.68
CA GLU A 407 -24.07 40.52 14.79
C GLU A 407 -24.09 42.04 14.55
N LYS A 408 -22.97 42.62 14.13
CA LYS A 408 -22.90 44.05 13.73
C LYS A 408 -23.84 44.39 12.56
N ARG A 409 -24.09 43.43 11.66
CA ARG A 409 -25.06 43.65 10.57
C ARG A 409 -26.50 43.57 11.07
N LEU A 410 -26.78 42.69 12.03
CA LEU A 410 -28.12 42.51 12.60
C LEU A 410 -28.66 43.79 13.22
N GLU A 411 -27.80 44.62 13.83
CA GLU A 411 -28.20 45.94 14.38
C GLU A 411 -29.00 46.77 13.37
N LYS A 412 -28.60 46.74 12.09
CA LYS A 412 -29.26 47.48 11.00
C LYS A 412 -30.30 46.65 10.27
N LEU A 413 -30.05 45.35 10.07
CA LEU A 413 -30.94 44.50 9.29
C LEU A 413 -32.22 44.13 10.05
N SER A 414 -32.22 44.18 11.39
CA SER A 414 -33.39 43.87 12.21
C SER A 414 -34.53 44.88 12.03
N GLU A 415 -34.24 46.13 11.59
CA GLU A 415 -35.26 47.12 11.20
C GLU A 415 -36.15 46.64 10.04
N LEU A 416 -35.64 45.71 9.24
CA LEU A 416 -36.32 45.11 8.10
C LEU A 416 -37.13 43.86 8.49
N THR A 417 -37.22 43.55 9.78
CA THR A 417 -38.17 42.56 10.25
C THR A 417 -39.59 43.03 9.92
N PHE A 418 -40.40 42.14 9.37
CA PHE A 418 -41.74 42.47 8.90
C PHE A 418 -42.68 41.30 9.13
N GLU A 419 -43.87 41.60 9.62
CA GLU A 419 -44.96 40.66 9.80
C GLU A 419 -46.11 41.05 8.89
N TYR A 420 -46.67 40.07 8.19
CA TYR A 420 -47.89 40.25 7.43
C TYR A 420 -48.66 38.93 7.40
N LYS A 421 -49.90 38.99 7.89
CA LYS A 421 -50.73 37.81 8.17
C LYS A 421 -49.97 36.84 9.11
N ASP A 422 -49.88 35.58 8.72
CA ASP A 422 -49.27 34.51 9.53
C ASP A 422 -47.78 34.28 9.21
N LEU A 423 -47.14 35.22 8.51
CA LEU A 423 -45.73 35.12 8.11
C LEU A 423 -44.89 36.25 8.70
N ILE A 424 -43.64 35.90 9.01
CA ILE A 424 -42.63 36.81 9.57
C ILE A 424 -41.35 36.65 8.74
N ILE A 425 -40.72 37.74 8.34
CA ILE A 425 -39.38 37.74 7.75
C ILE A 425 -38.40 38.41 8.70
N ARG A 426 -37.25 37.77 8.94
CA ARG A 426 -36.16 38.31 9.77
C ARG A 426 -34.78 37.97 9.20
N PRO A 427 -33.74 38.76 9.50
CA PRO A 427 -32.39 38.43 9.06
C PRO A 427 -31.89 37.12 9.71
N ALA A 428 -30.92 36.49 9.05
CA ALA A 428 -30.22 35.32 9.57
C ALA A 428 -29.29 35.71 10.74
N LEU A 429 -29.38 35.01 11.87
CA LEU A 429 -28.79 35.41 13.14
C LEU A 429 -27.28 35.14 13.23
N ASN A 430 -26.80 34.06 12.65
CA ASN A 430 -25.38 33.68 12.70
C ASN A 430 -25.06 32.62 11.64
N SER A 431 -23.77 32.28 11.52
CA SER A 431 -23.29 31.26 10.59
C SER A 431 -23.95 29.89 10.82
N THR A 432 -24.14 29.51 12.08
CA THR A 432 -24.75 28.23 12.47
C THR A 432 -26.20 28.12 12.00
N GLU A 433 -26.99 29.18 12.13
CA GLU A 433 -28.37 29.22 11.64
C GLU A 433 -28.41 29.10 10.11
N ILE A 434 -27.55 29.82 9.39
CA ILE A 434 -27.51 29.78 7.92
C ILE A 434 -27.20 28.36 7.41
N ILE A 435 -26.24 27.69 8.05
CA ILE A 435 -25.88 26.31 7.73
C ILE A 435 -27.03 25.35 8.05
N ARG A 436 -27.69 25.53 9.21
CA ARG A 436 -28.86 24.72 9.63
C ARG A 436 -30.02 24.88 8.66
N GLU A 437 -30.35 26.11 8.28
CA GLU A 437 -31.41 26.43 7.33
C GLU A 437 -31.16 25.74 5.98
N GLY A 438 -29.95 25.92 5.43
CA GLY A 438 -29.55 25.31 4.17
C GLY A 438 -29.66 23.79 4.19
N LYS A 439 -29.25 23.18 5.31
CA LYS A 439 -29.35 21.73 5.53
C LYS A 439 -30.80 21.25 5.58
N GLU A 440 -31.63 21.81 6.47
CA GLU A 440 -33.01 21.34 6.71
C GLU A 440 -33.90 21.55 5.49
N GLN A 441 -33.71 22.66 4.78
CA GLN A 441 -34.41 22.91 3.53
C GLN A 441 -33.78 22.23 2.32
N VAL A 442 -32.57 21.67 2.40
CA VAL A 442 -31.84 21.12 1.24
C VAL A 442 -31.63 22.18 0.15
N ILE A 443 -31.14 23.35 0.56
CA ILE A 443 -30.81 24.50 -0.29
C ILE A 443 -29.35 24.95 -0.06
N CYS A 444 -28.71 25.49 -1.10
CA CYS A 444 -27.27 25.73 -1.11
C CYS A 444 -26.85 27.11 -0.54
N ILE A 445 -27.45 27.56 0.57
CA ILE A 445 -27.18 28.88 1.15
C ILE A 445 -26.05 28.90 2.20
N GLY A 446 -25.60 27.73 2.67
CA GLY A 446 -24.57 27.65 3.72
C GLY A 446 -23.23 28.30 3.37
N SER A 447 -22.84 28.37 2.09
CA SER A 447 -21.61 29.07 1.67
C SER A 447 -21.74 30.59 1.65
N TYR A 448 -22.93 31.14 1.88
CA TYR A 448 -23.15 32.58 1.78
C TYR A 448 -22.79 33.31 3.06
N VAL A 449 -22.39 32.59 4.12
CA VAL A 449 -21.97 33.16 5.41
C VAL A 449 -20.94 34.27 5.23
N ASP A 450 -19.88 34.06 4.44
CA ASP A 450 -18.85 35.09 4.22
C ASP A 450 -19.38 36.31 3.45
N LYS A 451 -20.15 36.09 2.38
CA LYS A 451 -20.79 37.20 1.63
C LYS A 451 -21.76 37.97 2.51
N TYR A 452 -22.48 37.28 3.39
CA TYR A 452 -23.40 37.87 4.33
C TYR A 452 -22.63 38.64 5.42
N ALA A 453 -21.65 38.04 6.09
CA ALA A 453 -20.82 38.70 7.09
C ALA A 453 -20.13 39.97 6.55
N ASN A 454 -19.69 39.97 5.29
CA ASN A 454 -19.00 41.10 4.66
C ASN A 454 -19.93 42.09 3.92
N GLY A 455 -21.25 41.95 4.03
CA GLY A 455 -22.19 42.93 3.45
C GLY A 455 -22.39 42.86 1.93
N MET A 456 -21.91 41.80 1.27
CA MET A 456 -22.07 41.62 -0.18
C MET A 456 -23.46 41.09 -0.56
N THR A 457 -24.14 40.43 0.36
CA THR A 457 -25.54 39.97 0.22
C THR A 457 -26.26 40.08 1.57
N ASN A 458 -27.58 40.00 1.56
CA ASN A 458 -28.40 39.95 2.76
C ASN A 458 -29.23 38.66 2.76
N LEU A 459 -29.14 37.88 3.82
CA LEU A 459 -29.93 36.67 4.02
C LEU A 459 -31.02 36.92 5.04
N PHE A 460 -32.24 36.60 4.65
CA PHE A 460 -33.43 36.64 5.48
C PHE A 460 -34.14 35.29 5.44
N PHE A 461 -34.83 34.97 6.53
CA PHE A 461 -35.66 33.78 6.64
C PHE A 461 -37.10 34.19 6.88
N ILE A 462 -38.00 33.58 6.09
CA ILE A 462 -39.43 33.65 6.31
C ILE A 462 -39.80 32.48 7.20
N ARG A 463 -40.65 32.76 8.19
CA ARG A 463 -41.18 31.85 9.18
C ARG A 463 -42.69 31.96 9.24
N LYS A 464 -43.33 30.90 9.73
CA LYS A 464 -44.73 30.94 10.12
C LYS A 464 -44.84 31.44 11.56
N LYS A 465 -45.83 32.28 11.82
CA LYS A 465 -46.13 32.79 13.15
C LYS A 465 -46.44 31.62 14.09
N GLY A 466 -45.80 31.60 15.25
CA GLY A 466 -45.88 30.48 16.20
C GLY A 466 -44.98 29.27 15.89
N GLU A 467 -44.28 29.25 14.76
CA GLU A 467 -43.30 28.21 14.38
C GLU A 467 -41.95 28.81 13.93
N GLU A 468 -41.50 29.88 14.60
CA GLU A 468 -40.36 30.70 14.17
C GLU A 468 -39.00 29.98 14.13
N GLU A 469 -38.87 28.88 14.85
CA GLU A 469 -37.68 28.03 14.84
C GLU A 469 -37.64 27.03 13.68
N LYS A 470 -38.78 26.80 13.00
CA LYS A 470 -38.89 25.86 11.89
C LYS A 470 -38.57 26.53 10.55
N PRO A 471 -37.65 25.95 9.76
CA PRO A 471 -37.38 26.40 8.39
C PRO A 471 -38.61 26.39 7.48
N PHE A 472 -38.84 27.50 6.75
CA PHE A 472 -39.93 27.61 5.77
C PHE A 472 -39.46 28.13 4.41
N PHE A 473 -38.98 29.38 4.31
CA PHE A 473 -38.34 29.93 3.10
C PHE A 473 -37.12 30.79 3.44
N ALA A 474 -36.12 30.77 2.56
CA ALA A 474 -34.95 31.65 2.62
C ALA A 474 -34.99 32.67 1.48
N VAL A 475 -34.62 33.91 1.79
CA VAL A 475 -34.63 35.05 0.87
C VAL A 475 -33.22 35.62 0.79
N GLU A 476 -32.71 35.78 -0.43
CA GLU A 476 -31.48 36.51 -0.70
C GLU A 476 -31.83 37.89 -1.27
N ILE A 477 -31.30 38.95 -0.67
CA ILE A 477 -31.46 40.33 -1.12
C ILE A 477 -30.07 40.92 -1.38
N SER A 478 -29.88 41.56 -2.54
CA SER A 478 -28.59 42.17 -2.91
C SER A 478 -28.23 43.36 -2.01
N LYS A 479 -26.99 43.82 -2.08
CA LYS A 479 -26.54 45.05 -1.39
C LYS A 479 -27.31 46.30 -1.86
N GLU A 480 -27.86 46.28 -3.07
CA GLU A 480 -28.74 47.32 -3.65
C GLU A 480 -30.23 47.13 -3.31
N TRP A 481 -30.56 46.29 -2.31
CA TRP A 481 -31.92 46.08 -1.82
C TRP A 481 -32.88 45.50 -2.86
N ARG A 482 -32.38 44.62 -3.73
CA ARG A 482 -33.20 43.87 -4.70
C ARG A 482 -33.32 42.42 -4.27
N VAL A 483 -34.53 41.87 -4.30
CA VAL A 483 -34.74 40.43 -4.08
C VAL A 483 -34.09 39.67 -5.23
N ILE A 484 -33.11 38.82 -4.91
CA ILE A 484 -32.38 37.99 -5.88
C ILE A 484 -33.06 36.63 -6.02
N GLN A 485 -33.47 36.04 -4.90
CA GLN A 485 -34.19 34.78 -4.90
C GLN A 485 -34.98 34.56 -3.61
N VAL A 486 -36.07 33.82 -3.74
CA VAL A 486 -36.86 33.24 -2.64
C VAL A 486 -36.93 31.74 -2.88
N ARG A 487 -36.44 30.94 -1.92
CA ARG A 487 -36.32 29.49 -2.07
C ARG A 487 -36.82 28.78 -0.82
N GLY A 488 -37.69 27.79 -1.04
CA GLY A 488 -38.11 26.87 -0.01
C GLY A 488 -37.43 25.52 -0.13
N LYS A 489 -37.99 24.54 0.58
CA LYS A 489 -37.48 23.16 0.63
C LYS A 489 -37.22 22.57 -0.76
N ARG A 490 -36.03 22.00 -0.96
CA ARG A 490 -35.51 21.44 -2.22
C ARG A 490 -35.49 22.44 -3.39
N ASN A 491 -35.22 23.72 -3.09
CA ASN A 491 -35.22 24.83 -4.05
C ASN A 491 -36.57 25.07 -4.73
N CYS A 492 -37.69 24.71 -4.09
CA CYS A 492 -39.01 25.02 -4.61
C CYS A 492 -39.21 26.55 -4.73
N LEU A 493 -40.07 26.94 -5.68
CA LEU A 493 -40.50 28.32 -5.83
C LEU A 493 -41.48 28.69 -4.71
N GLU A 494 -41.62 29.99 -4.48
CA GLU A 494 -42.59 30.57 -3.55
C GLU A 494 -44.04 30.12 -3.83
N THR A 495 -44.79 29.95 -2.75
CA THR A 495 -46.25 29.75 -2.82
C THR A 495 -46.94 31.09 -3.09
N LYS A 496 -48.23 31.08 -3.45
CA LYS A 496 -49.02 32.31 -3.62
C LYS A 496 -49.00 33.18 -2.37
N GLU A 497 -49.10 32.55 -1.20
CA GLU A 497 -49.04 33.20 0.11
C GLU A 497 -47.68 33.89 0.34
N VAL A 498 -46.57 33.20 0.07
CA VAL A 498 -45.22 33.77 0.21
C VAL A 498 -45.00 34.89 -0.79
N LYS A 499 -45.54 34.77 -2.01
CA LYS A 499 -45.46 35.81 -3.03
C LYS A 499 -46.19 37.09 -2.61
N GLU A 500 -47.43 36.96 -2.13
CA GLU A 500 -48.21 38.10 -1.61
C GLU A 500 -47.47 38.77 -0.43
N PHE A 501 -46.94 37.96 0.49
CA PHE A 501 -46.14 38.44 1.61
C PHE A 501 -44.89 39.22 1.15
N MET A 502 -44.16 38.69 0.16
CA MET A 502 -42.97 39.35 -0.37
C MET A 502 -43.30 40.65 -1.10
N GLU A 503 -44.43 40.72 -1.84
CA GLU A 503 -44.90 41.95 -2.48
C GLU A 503 -45.17 43.05 -1.44
N ALA A 504 -45.86 42.72 -0.33
CA ALA A 504 -46.08 43.65 0.78
C ALA A 504 -44.76 44.11 1.42
N PHE A 505 -43.85 43.16 1.70
CA PHE A 505 -42.54 43.44 2.26
C PHE A 505 -41.70 44.38 1.37
N GLU A 506 -41.67 44.14 0.06
CA GLU A 506 -40.91 44.98 -0.88
C GLU A 506 -41.42 46.42 -0.92
N ILE A 507 -42.75 46.59 -0.90
CA ILE A 507 -43.39 47.92 -0.91
C ILE A 507 -43.02 48.71 0.35
N GLU A 508 -43.17 48.09 1.51
CA GLU A 508 -43.05 48.79 2.78
C GLU A 508 -41.58 49.00 3.20
N LYS A 509 -40.75 47.97 3.06
CA LYS A 509 -39.40 47.96 3.63
C LYS A 509 -38.30 48.24 2.62
N LEU A 510 -38.45 47.83 1.35
CA LEU A 510 -37.35 47.92 0.37
C LEU A 510 -37.45 49.13 -0.56
N ASN A 511 -38.64 49.54 -1.02
CA ASN A 511 -38.80 50.58 -2.04
C ASN A 511 -38.23 51.96 -1.64
N ASN A 512 -38.33 52.34 -0.36
CA ASN A 512 -37.74 53.57 0.15
C ASN A 512 -36.20 53.52 0.20
N LYS A 513 -35.61 52.34 0.46
CA LYS A 513 -34.15 52.15 0.48
C LYS A 513 -33.57 52.05 -0.94
N LYS A 514 -34.30 51.44 -1.89
CA LYS A 514 -33.95 51.40 -3.34
C LYS A 514 -33.76 52.82 -3.93
N LYS A 515 -34.56 53.80 -3.49
CA LYS A 515 -34.42 55.21 -3.91
C LYS A 515 -33.16 55.87 -3.33
N LYS A 516 -32.84 55.61 -2.05
CA LYS A 516 -31.64 56.14 -1.39
C LYS A 516 -30.34 55.52 -1.92
N SER A 517 -30.33 54.23 -2.27
CA SER A 517 -29.12 53.56 -2.78
C SER A 517 -28.77 53.88 -4.24
N LYS A 518 -29.68 54.52 -5.00
CA LYS A 518 -29.39 55.01 -6.36
C LYS A 518 -28.72 56.40 -6.37
N VAL A 519 -28.68 57.08 -5.23
CA VAL A 519 -28.19 58.45 -5.07
C VAL A 519 -26.83 58.49 -4.34
N ALA A 520 -26.33 57.32 -3.89
CA ALA A 520 -25.11 57.17 -3.11
C ALA A 520 -24.00 56.48 -3.91
#